data_AF-A0A286E1Y7-F1
#
_entry.id   AF-A0A286E1Y7-F1
#
_cell.length_a   1.000
_cell.length_b   1.000
_cell.length_c   1.000
_cell.angle_alpha   90.00
_cell.angle_beta   90.00
_cell.angle_gamma   90.00
#
_symmetry.space_group_name_H-M   'P 1'
#
loop_
_entity.id
_entity.type
_entity.pdbx_description
1 polymer ?
#
loop_
_entity_poly.entity_id
_entity_poly.type
_entity_poly.pdbx_seq_one_letter_code
_entity_poly.pdbx_strand_id
1 'polypeptide(L)'
;MINLYKVLHLSPYASESEIRLALQEMETSLNERTIKAVYEWLLVDSVRARYDMKLRETYPDYFAQFRVPVAQNGGNFAKKQVGSSRKVVKHQTLAQQYVYPRADVPELWNPNAAVNWCIVFNVVFGAVIHALNWSELGEDDLAQSNWIVAGIGFCLILCAMVFSPVFSFLNFVLLIVWYFALAKKQAAYIKKELRGQYQKKGWGIPMGITILVGLGLILLLIVLSALVKSA
;
A
#
# COMPACT_ATOMS: atom_id res chain seq x y z
N MET A 1 10.23 -9.08 1.73
CA MET A 1 10.34 -7.71 1.17
C MET A 1 11.57 -7.67 0.26
N ILE A 2 11.41 -7.34 -1.02
CA ILE A 2 12.55 -7.22 -1.95
C ILE A 2 13.25 -5.88 -1.74
N ASN A 3 14.57 -5.79 -1.89
CA ASN A 3 15.34 -4.54 -1.86
C ASN A 3 15.52 -4.00 -3.30
N LEU A 4 14.64 -3.10 -3.71
CA LEU A 4 14.56 -2.54 -5.06
C LEU A 4 15.77 -1.67 -5.39
N TYR A 5 16.36 -0.97 -4.40
CA TYR A 5 17.61 -0.23 -4.61
C TYR A 5 18.76 -1.17 -4.96
N LYS A 6 18.87 -2.32 -4.29
CA LYS A 6 19.89 -3.32 -4.62
C LYS A 6 19.68 -3.91 -6.00
N VAL A 7 18.42 -4.15 -6.39
CA VAL A 7 18.08 -4.70 -7.72
C VAL A 7 18.38 -3.71 -8.84
N LEU A 8 18.11 -2.42 -8.63
CA LEU A 8 18.40 -1.36 -9.59
C LEU A 8 19.84 -0.83 -9.51
N HIS A 9 20.67 -1.39 -8.63
CA HIS A 9 22.03 -0.89 -8.34
C HIS A 9 22.09 0.59 -7.94
N LEU A 10 21.06 1.07 -7.25
CA LEU A 10 20.90 2.46 -6.83
C LEU A 10 21.27 2.67 -5.37
N SER A 11 21.59 3.92 -5.03
CA SER A 11 21.65 4.37 -3.64
C SER A 11 20.23 4.49 -3.07
N PRO A 12 20.01 4.22 -1.77
CA PRO A 12 18.75 4.53 -1.09
C PRO A 12 18.34 6.01 -1.21
N TYR A 13 19.31 6.88 -1.47
CA TYR A 13 19.11 8.32 -1.64
C TYR A 13 18.92 8.75 -3.10
N ALA A 14 18.77 7.80 -4.03
CA ALA A 14 18.57 8.10 -5.46
C ALA A 14 17.32 8.97 -5.68
N SER A 15 17.45 10.00 -6.50
CA SER A 15 16.36 10.83 -6.96
C SER A 15 15.37 10.05 -7.83
N GLU A 16 14.14 10.56 -7.97
CA GLU A 16 13.13 9.96 -8.86
C GLU A 16 13.66 9.82 -10.30
N SER A 17 14.38 10.83 -10.80
CA SER A 17 15.00 10.80 -12.13
C SER A 17 16.04 9.70 -12.28
N GLU A 18 16.87 9.45 -11.26
CA GLU A 18 17.86 8.37 -11.28
C GLU A 18 17.18 6.99 -11.23
N ILE A 19 16.07 6.87 -10.51
CA ILE A 19 15.27 5.63 -10.47
C ILE A 19 14.64 5.35 -11.82
N ARG A 20 14.04 6.36 -12.47
CA ARG A 20 13.45 6.22 -13.81
C ARG A 20 14.50 5.87 -14.86
N LEU A 21 15.67 6.50 -14.79
CA LEU A 21 16.78 6.21 -15.70
C LEU A 21 17.28 4.78 -15.54
N ALA A 22 17.52 4.32 -14.31
CA ALA A 22 17.94 2.94 -14.04
C ALA A 22 16.87 1.92 -14.47
N LEU A 23 15.59 2.25 -14.29
CA LEU A 23 14.51 1.40 -14.75
C LEU A 23 14.51 1.27 -16.28
N GLN A 24 14.74 2.36 -17.01
CA GLN A 24 14.80 2.36 -18.47
C GLN A 24 16.02 1.58 -18.99
N GLU A 25 17.17 1.68 -18.32
CA GLU A 25 18.38 0.92 -18.68
C GLU A 25 18.22 -0.59 -18.44
N MET A 26 17.49 -0.98 -17.39
CA MET A 26 17.36 -2.36 -16.95
C MET A 26 16.03 -3.03 -17.35
N GLU A 27 15.12 -2.32 -18.03
CA GLU A 27 13.74 -2.77 -18.29
C GLU A 27 13.66 -4.14 -18.95
N THR A 28 14.55 -4.43 -19.90
CA THR A 28 14.60 -5.70 -20.64
C THR A 28 15.14 -6.87 -19.81
N SER A 29 15.79 -6.59 -18.67
CA SER A 29 16.41 -7.58 -17.78
C SER A 29 15.59 -7.85 -16.51
N LEU A 30 14.63 -6.98 -16.21
CA LEU A 30 13.81 -7.06 -15.00
C LEU A 30 12.51 -7.83 -15.25
N ASN A 31 12.03 -8.52 -14.22
CA ASN A 31 10.72 -9.16 -14.30
C ASN A 31 9.58 -8.13 -14.10
N GLU A 32 8.42 -8.43 -14.67
CA GLU A 32 7.24 -7.54 -14.67
C GLU A 32 6.80 -7.15 -13.24
N ARG A 33 6.90 -8.09 -12.29
CA ARG A 33 6.58 -7.85 -10.87
C ARG A 33 7.51 -6.81 -10.23
N THR A 34 8.79 -6.81 -10.57
CA THR A 34 9.78 -5.86 -10.05
C THR A 34 9.57 -4.48 -10.66
N ILE A 35 9.33 -4.42 -11.98
CA ILE A 35 9.00 -3.17 -12.68
C ILE A 35 7.78 -2.52 -12.02
N LYS A 36 6.71 -3.30 -11.82
CA LYS A 36 5.50 -2.85 -11.13
C LYS A 36 5.79 -2.35 -9.71
N ALA A 37 6.57 -3.09 -8.92
CA ALA A 37 6.95 -2.67 -7.57
C ALA A 37 7.78 -1.38 -7.54
N VAL A 38 8.62 -1.11 -8.54
CA VAL A 38 9.35 0.17 -8.66
C VAL A 38 8.37 1.32 -8.89
N TYR A 39 7.42 1.15 -9.81
CA TYR A 39 6.39 2.17 -10.06
C TYR A 39 5.49 2.41 -8.86
N GLU A 40 5.10 1.36 -8.14
CA GLU A 40 4.17 1.46 -7.01
C GLU A 40 4.85 1.90 -5.71
N TRP A 41 6.12 1.52 -5.49
CA TRP A 41 6.78 1.71 -4.19
C TRP A 41 7.94 2.70 -4.22
N LEU A 42 8.74 2.79 -5.29
CA LEU A 42 9.88 3.72 -5.35
C LEU A 42 9.53 5.05 -6.02
N LEU A 43 8.57 5.07 -6.93
CA LEU A 43 8.16 6.28 -7.66
C LEU A 43 6.94 6.98 -7.04
N VAL A 44 6.39 6.45 -5.95
CA VAL A 44 5.35 7.10 -5.14
C VAL A 44 5.95 7.51 -3.80
N ASP A 45 6.08 8.82 -3.55
CA ASP A 45 6.83 9.37 -2.41
C ASP A 45 6.35 8.84 -1.04
N SER A 46 5.04 8.69 -0.82
CA SER A 46 4.45 8.16 0.43
C SER A 46 4.86 6.73 0.69
N VAL A 47 4.74 5.92 -0.35
CA VAL A 47 5.00 4.49 -0.30
C VAL A 47 6.49 4.28 -0.13
N ARG A 48 7.31 5.07 -0.83
CA ARG A 48 8.77 5.04 -0.76
C ARG A 48 9.29 5.28 0.65
N ALA A 49 8.76 6.28 1.36
CA ALA A 49 9.20 6.57 2.72
C ALA A 49 8.98 5.40 3.70
N ARG A 50 7.86 4.67 3.54
CA ARG A 50 7.52 3.51 4.37
C ARG A 50 8.32 2.29 3.97
N TYR A 51 8.44 2.09 2.66
CA TYR A 51 9.29 1.08 2.07
C TYR A 51 10.72 1.20 2.59
N ASP A 52 11.31 2.40 2.56
CA ASP A 52 12.65 2.70 3.07
C ASP A 52 12.79 2.42 4.57
N MET A 53 11.78 2.76 5.37
CA MET A 53 11.79 2.51 6.81
C MET A 53 11.87 1.01 7.12
N LYS A 54 11.01 0.21 6.49
CA LYS A 54 10.99 -1.25 6.67
C LYS A 54 12.24 -1.90 6.07
N LEU A 55 12.78 -1.34 5.00
CA LEU A 55 14.02 -1.79 4.38
C LEU A 55 15.23 -1.55 5.29
N ARG A 56 15.26 -0.46 6.08
CA ARG A 56 16.32 -0.20 7.08
C ARG A 56 16.28 -1.19 8.23
N GLU A 57 15.09 -1.62 8.64
CA GLU A 57 14.93 -2.67 9.66
C GLU A 57 15.36 -4.04 9.14
N THR A 58 15.01 -4.34 7.89
CA THR A 58 15.25 -5.65 7.27
C THR A 58 16.68 -5.81 6.75
N TYR A 59 17.31 -4.73 6.27
CA TYR A 59 18.63 -4.71 5.63
C TYR A 59 19.52 -3.59 6.19
N PRO A 60 19.82 -3.55 7.51
CA PRO A 60 20.55 -2.45 8.13
C PRO A 60 21.95 -2.24 7.52
N ASP A 61 22.64 -3.32 7.15
CA ASP A 61 23.98 -3.27 6.55
C ASP A 61 23.99 -2.58 5.19
N TYR A 62 22.93 -2.77 4.39
CA TYR A 62 22.78 -2.14 3.08
C TYR A 62 22.62 -0.62 3.18
N PHE A 63 22.09 -0.08 4.28
CA PHE A 63 22.02 1.36 4.49
C PHE A 63 23.27 1.91 5.19
N ALA A 64 23.94 1.08 5.99
CA ALA A 64 25.17 1.47 6.69
C ALA A 64 26.30 1.81 5.71
N GLN A 65 26.39 1.13 4.56
CA GLN A 65 27.39 1.41 3.52
C GLN A 65 27.24 2.78 2.85
N PHE A 66 26.09 3.45 2.99
CA PHE A 66 25.82 4.77 2.42
C PHE A 66 25.83 5.90 3.49
N ARG A 67 26.30 5.64 4.71
CA ARG A 67 26.44 6.69 5.73
C ARG A 67 27.61 7.61 5.41
N VAL A 68 27.35 8.92 5.37
CA VAL A 68 28.40 9.95 5.32
C VAL A 68 29.11 9.99 6.69
N PRO A 69 30.45 10.01 6.77
CA PRO A 69 31.15 10.12 8.04
C PRO A 69 30.80 11.45 8.71
N VAL A 70 30.24 11.38 9.92
CA VAL A 70 30.01 12.55 10.76
C VAL A 70 31.36 13.07 11.22
N ALA A 71 31.83 14.18 10.64
CA ALA A 71 33.03 14.86 11.11
C ALA A 71 32.82 15.31 12.57
N GLN A 72 33.45 14.61 13.51
CA GLN A 72 33.66 15.12 14.86
C GLN A 72 34.71 16.23 14.78
N ASN A 73 34.31 17.49 14.97
CA ASN A 73 35.24 18.54 15.40
C ASN A 73 34.47 19.70 16.03
N GLY A 74 34.29 19.62 17.34
CA GLY A 74 34.05 20.78 18.20
C GLY A 74 35.33 21.08 18.96
N GLY A 75 35.94 22.26 18.71
CA GLY A 75 37.07 22.72 19.51
C GLY A 75 37.92 23.80 18.84
N ASN A 76 37.63 25.05 19.20
CA ASN A 76 38.55 26.19 19.31
C ASN A 76 39.47 26.56 18.14
N PHE A 77 39.26 27.74 17.53
CA PHE A 77 40.33 28.73 17.31
C PHE A 77 39.76 30.16 17.19
N ALA A 78 40.54 31.10 17.73
CA ALA A 78 40.16 32.46 18.11
C ALA A 78 40.17 33.50 16.97
N LYS A 79 39.59 34.67 17.29
CA LYS A 79 39.59 35.97 16.58
C LYS A 79 40.89 36.32 15.80
N LYS A 80 40.74 36.83 14.57
CA LYS A 80 41.43 38.05 14.08
C LYS A 80 40.78 38.60 12.79
N GLN A 81 40.53 39.91 12.74
CA GLN A 81 40.13 40.64 11.53
C GLN A 81 41.35 40.91 10.62
N VAL A 82 41.13 41.10 9.30
CA VAL A 82 41.69 42.14 8.41
C VAL A 82 41.21 41.89 6.96
N GLY A 83 41.03 42.96 6.19
CA GLY A 83 40.24 43.01 4.95
C GLY A 83 40.91 42.49 3.67
N SER A 84 40.11 42.56 2.60
CA SER A 84 40.48 42.80 1.18
C SER A 84 39.77 41.84 0.22
N SER A 85 39.10 42.44 -0.76
CA SER A 85 38.28 41.84 -1.80
C SER A 85 38.96 40.70 -2.57
N ARG A 86 38.35 39.50 -2.50
CA ARG A 86 38.49 38.47 -3.52
C ARG A 86 37.14 37.78 -3.66
N LYS A 87 36.58 37.75 -4.88
CA LYS A 87 35.31 37.09 -5.21
C LYS A 87 35.29 35.69 -4.61
N VAL A 88 34.49 35.52 -3.54
CA VAL A 88 34.23 34.22 -2.95
C VAL A 88 33.28 33.49 -3.88
N VAL A 89 33.82 32.54 -4.63
CA VAL A 89 33.04 31.46 -5.24
C VAL A 89 32.21 30.84 -4.12
N LYS A 90 30.90 30.96 -4.25
CA LYS A 90 29.89 30.46 -3.29
C LYS A 90 29.87 28.93 -3.35
N HIS A 91 30.89 28.30 -2.80
CA HIS A 91 30.85 26.90 -2.40
C HIS A 91 30.50 26.83 -0.93
N GLN A 92 29.61 25.90 -0.60
CA GLN A 92 29.11 25.57 0.73
C GLN A 92 27.97 26.43 1.27
N THR A 93 26.82 26.28 0.62
CA THR A 93 25.56 25.95 1.30
C THR A 93 24.80 24.92 0.45
N LEU A 94 25.29 23.67 0.43
CA LEU A 94 24.53 22.51 -0.09
C LEU A 94 23.88 21.69 1.05
N ALA A 95 24.03 22.14 2.30
CA ALA A 95 23.47 21.49 3.49
C ALA A 95 22.18 22.15 3.99
N GLN A 96 21.43 22.83 3.12
CA GLN A 96 20.07 23.25 3.43
C GLN A 96 19.15 22.89 2.27
N GLN A 97 18.07 22.19 2.66
CA GLN A 97 16.83 22.01 1.91
C GLN A 97 16.67 20.73 1.09
N TYR A 98 16.99 19.57 1.68
CA TYR A 98 16.12 18.41 1.45
C TYR A 98 14.84 18.63 2.25
N VAL A 99 13.89 19.35 1.65
CA VAL A 99 12.48 19.19 2.01
C VAL A 99 12.16 17.75 1.61
N TYR A 100 12.07 16.84 2.58
CA TYR A 100 11.31 15.62 2.33
C TYR A 100 9.93 16.11 1.84
N PRO A 101 9.48 15.75 0.62
CA PRO A 101 8.07 15.93 0.30
C PRO A 101 7.30 15.31 1.47
N ARG A 102 6.33 16.05 2.04
CA ARG A 102 5.51 15.53 3.14
C ARG A 102 5.13 14.11 2.75
N ALA A 103 5.60 13.11 3.49
CA ALA A 103 5.21 11.72 3.30
C ALA A 103 3.69 11.72 3.19
N ASP A 104 3.16 11.52 1.99
CA ASP A 104 1.75 11.62 1.74
C ASP A 104 1.07 10.56 2.60
N VAL A 105 0.12 11.02 3.40
CA VAL A 105 -0.51 10.17 4.40
C VAL A 105 -1.39 9.20 3.59
N PRO A 106 -1.23 7.87 3.72
CA PRO A 106 -1.84 6.89 2.83
C PRO A 106 -3.35 7.08 2.80
N GLU A 107 -3.91 6.95 1.60
CA GLU A 107 -5.34 7.07 1.40
C GLU A 107 -6.02 5.72 1.60
N LEU A 108 -6.76 5.56 2.69
CA LEU A 108 -7.41 4.30 3.04
C LEU A 108 -8.90 4.51 3.27
N TRP A 109 -9.69 3.49 2.96
CA TRP A 109 -11.02 3.38 3.56
C TRP A 109 -10.88 3.03 5.04
N ASN A 110 -11.81 3.52 5.86
CA ASN A 110 -11.80 3.16 7.28
C ASN A 110 -12.03 1.64 7.44
N PRO A 111 -11.08 0.89 8.04
CA PRO A 111 -11.16 -0.56 8.12
C PRO A 111 -12.31 -1.06 9.00
N ASN A 112 -12.67 -0.32 10.05
CA ASN A 112 -13.78 -0.68 10.94
C ASN A 112 -15.12 -0.43 10.26
N ALA A 113 -15.24 0.67 9.50
CA ALA A 113 -16.43 0.92 8.70
C ALA A 113 -16.59 -0.15 7.61
N ALA A 114 -15.49 -0.62 6.98
CA ALA A 114 -15.53 -1.72 6.02
C ALA A 114 -16.13 -3.00 6.63
N VAL A 115 -15.74 -3.33 7.87
CA VAL A 115 -16.30 -4.47 8.62
C VAL A 115 -17.80 -4.26 8.89
N ASN A 116 -18.21 -3.07 9.31
CA ASN A 116 -19.62 -2.79 9.59
C ASN A 116 -20.49 -2.91 8.34
N TRP A 117 -19.98 -2.50 7.18
CA TRP A 117 -20.68 -2.62 5.90
C TRP A 117 -20.87 -4.07 5.44
N CYS A 118 -20.12 -5.03 5.98
CA CYS A 118 -20.37 -6.46 5.73
C CYS A 118 -21.72 -6.93 6.25
N ILE A 119 -22.33 -6.24 7.23
CA ILE A 119 -23.67 -6.60 7.75
C ILE A 119 -24.74 -6.34 6.69
N VAL A 120 -24.59 -5.25 5.93
CA VAL A 120 -25.53 -4.87 4.86
C VAL A 120 -25.25 -5.65 3.58
N PHE A 121 -23.97 -5.85 3.27
CA PHE A 121 -23.55 -6.63 2.12
C PHE A 121 -23.19 -8.05 2.53
N ASN A 122 -21.90 -8.37 2.50
CA ASN A 122 -21.35 -9.67 2.88
C ASN A 122 -19.82 -9.52 3.08
N VAL A 123 -19.17 -10.60 3.49
CA VAL A 123 -17.72 -10.62 3.74
C VAL A 123 -16.87 -10.26 2.52
N VAL A 124 -17.35 -10.48 1.29
CA VAL A 124 -16.63 -10.12 0.06
C VAL A 124 -16.37 -8.62 0.01
N PHE A 125 -17.35 -7.80 0.38
CA PHE A 125 -17.19 -6.35 0.42
C PHE A 125 -16.03 -5.93 1.33
N GLY A 126 -16.07 -6.38 2.59
CA GLY A 126 -15.04 -6.04 3.57
C GLY A 126 -13.66 -6.57 3.17
N ALA A 127 -13.61 -7.79 2.64
CA ALA A 127 -12.37 -8.42 2.20
C ALA A 127 -11.74 -7.66 1.02
N VAL A 128 -12.52 -7.25 0.02
CA VAL A 128 -12.01 -6.41 -1.10
C VAL A 128 -11.45 -5.08 -0.58
N ILE A 129 -12.19 -4.39 0.30
CA ILE A 129 -11.72 -3.11 0.86
C ILE A 129 -10.45 -3.30 1.68
N HIS A 130 -10.37 -4.33 2.51
CA HIS A 130 -9.17 -4.64 3.29
C HIS A 130 -8.00 -5.00 2.37
N ALA A 131 -8.23 -5.74 1.29
CA ALA A 131 -7.21 -6.07 0.31
C ALA A 131 -6.62 -4.80 -0.33
N LEU A 132 -7.47 -3.90 -0.83
CA LEU A 132 -7.06 -2.63 -1.43
C LEU A 132 -6.31 -1.73 -0.44
N ASN A 133 -6.79 -1.65 0.79
CA ASN A 133 -6.09 -0.92 1.85
C ASN A 133 -4.72 -1.54 2.15
N TRP A 134 -4.57 -2.88 2.16
CA TRP A 134 -3.27 -3.52 2.39
C TRP A 134 -2.30 -3.31 1.22
N SER A 135 -2.81 -3.31 -0.01
CA SER A 135 -2.02 -2.96 -1.20
C SER A 135 -1.49 -1.53 -1.11
N GLU A 136 -2.32 -0.56 -0.72
CA GLU A 136 -1.89 0.83 -0.47
C GLU A 136 -0.82 0.92 0.64
N LEU A 137 -0.86 0.01 1.60
CA LEU A 137 0.12 -0.07 2.68
C LEU A 137 1.39 -0.85 2.30
N GLY A 138 1.48 -1.41 1.10
CA GLY A 138 2.61 -2.23 0.64
C GLY A 138 2.70 -3.62 1.31
N GLU A 139 1.61 -4.10 1.90
CA GLU A 139 1.55 -5.41 2.57
C GLU A 139 0.85 -6.45 1.67
N ASP A 140 1.53 -6.82 0.58
CA ASP A 140 0.98 -7.70 -0.47
C ASP A 140 0.46 -9.04 0.04
N ASP A 141 1.14 -9.67 1.00
CA ASP A 141 0.73 -10.98 1.53
C ASP A 141 -0.61 -10.89 2.26
N LEU A 142 -0.83 -9.78 2.97
CA LEU A 142 -2.10 -9.49 3.64
C LEU A 142 -3.17 -9.07 2.64
N ALA A 143 -2.80 -8.33 1.59
CA ALA A 143 -3.71 -8.01 0.50
C ALA A 143 -4.20 -9.29 -0.20
N GLN A 144 -3.29 -10.17 -0.57
CA GLN A 144 -3.58 -11.45 -1.22
C GLN A 144 -4.45 -12.35 -0.35
N SER A 145 -4.18 -12.44 0.95
CA SER A 145 -5.01 -13.20 1.89
C SER A 145 -6.46 -12.70 1.90
N ASN A 146 -6.67 -11.38 1.80
CA ASN A 146 -8.00 -10.80 1.72
C ASN A 146 -8.66 -11.02 0.35
N TRP A 147 -7.91 -10.98 -0.76
CA TRP A 147 -8.43 -11.36 -2.08
C TRP A 147 -8.90 -12.82 -2.13
N ILE A 148 -8.19 -13.74 -1.48
CA ILE A 148 -8.61 -15.14 -1.37
C ILE A 148 -9.94 -15.24 -0.62
N VAL A 149 -10.10 -14.54 0.50
CA VAL A 149 -11.37 -14.53 1.25
C VAL A 149 -12.49 -13.92 0.42
N ALA A 150 -12.23 -12.85 -0.33
CA ALA A 150 -13.20 -12.27 -1.26
C ALA A 150 -13.65 -13.29 -2.32
N GLY A 151 -12.70 -14.04 -2.92
CA GLY A 151 -12.99 -15.10 -3.88
C GLY A 151 -13.83 -16.23 -3.28
N ILE A 152 -13.43 -16.76 -2.11
CA ILE A 152 -14.19 -17.81 -1.41
C ILE A 152 -15.60 -17.31 -1.07
N GLY A 153 -15.73 -16.10 -0.52
CA GLY A 153 -17.02 -15.51 -0.20
C GLY A 153 -17.90 -15.36 -1.43
N PHE A 154 -17.34 -14.95 -2.57
CA PHE A 154 -18.08 -14.82 -3.81
C PHE A 154 -18.56 -16.18 -4.33
N CYS A 155 -17.71 -17.21 -4.29
CA CYS A 155 -18.11 -18.58 -4.62
C CYS A 155 -19.26 -19.06 -3.72
N LEU A 156 -19.22 -18.78 -2.41
CA LEU A 156 -20.30 -19.13 -1.49
C LEU A 156 -21.62 -18.41 -1.83
N ILE A 157 -21.57 -17.16 -2.30
CA ILE A 157 -22.76 -16.42 -2.77
C ILE A 157 -23.37 -17.14 -3.97
N LEU A 158 -22.56 -17.50 -4.97
CA LEU A 158 -23.04 -18.22 -6.15
C LEU A 158 -23.62 -19.59 -5.77
N CYS A 159 -22.95 -20.33 -4.87
CA CYS A 159 -23.46 -21.60 -4.38
C CYS A 159 -24.78 -21.45 -3.62
N ALA A 160 -24.95 -20.37 -2.86
CA ALA A 160 -26.20 -20.09 -2.15
C ALA A 160 -27.37 -19.81 -3.11
N MET A 161 -27.09 -19.17 -4.24
CA MET A 161 -28.10 -18.86 -5.26
C MET A 161 -28.58 -20.11 -6.02
N VAL A 162 -27.70 -21.08 -6.25
CA VAL A 162 -27.98 -22.24 -7.10
C VAL A 162 -28.36 -23.49 -6.31
N PHE A 163 -27.69 -23.75 -5.18
CA PHE A 163 -27.77 -25.04 -4.52
C PHE A 163 -28.59 -25.02 -3.22
N SER A 164 -28.21 -24.19 -2.24
CA SER A 164 -28.82 -24.23 -0.90
C SER A 164 -28.51 -23.01 -0.04
N PRO A 165 -29.45 -22.56 0.82
CA PRO A 165 -29.20 -21.47 1.76
C PRO A 165 -28.13 -21.79 2.83
N VAL A 166 -27.70 -23.06 2.98
CA VAL A 166 -26.58 -23.41 3.86
C VAL A 166 -25.30 -22.63 3.51
N PHE A 167 -25.10 -22.30 2.23
CA PHE A 167 -23.95 -21.53 1.79
C PHE A 167 -24.01 -20.05 2.26
N SER A 168 -25.21 -19.50 2.48
CA SER A 168 -25.36 -18.19 3.14
C SER A 168 -24.92 -18.24 4.60
N PHE A 169 -25.23 -19.32 5.32
CA PHE A 169 -24.74 -19.53 6.68
C PHE A 169 -23.21 -19.67 6.71
N LEU A 170 -22.63 -20.42 5.76
CA LEU A 170 -21.17 -20.52 5.62
C LEU A 170 -20.51 -19.16 5.31
N ASN A 171 -21.16 -18.30 4.53
CA ASN A 171 -20.68 -16.94 4.29
C ASN A 171 -20.66 -16.11 5.57
N PHE A 172 -21.66 -16.26 6.43
CA PHE A 172 -21.70 -15.63 7.75
C PHE A 172 -20.60 -16.18 8.68
N VAL A 173 -20.37 -17.50 8.68
CA VAL A 173 -19.24 -18.09 9.42
C VAL A 173 -17.91 -17.56 8.90
N LEU A 174 -17.76 -17.43 7.57
CA LEU A 174 -16.57 -16.86 6.95
C LEU A 174 -16.33 -15.41 7.39
N LEU A 175 -17.38 -14.58 7.53
CA LEU A 175 -17.28 -13.23 8.06
C LEU A 175 -16.65 -13.20 9.46
N ILE A 176 -17.10 -14.09 10.36
CA ILE A 176 -16.57 -14.19 11.73
C ILE A 176 -15.10 -14.62 11.70
N VAL A 177 -14.78 -15.68 10.96
CA VAL A 177 -13.41 -16.20 10.86
C VAL A 177 -12.47 -15.14 10.27
N TRP A 178 -12.88 -14.50 9.17
CA TRP A 178 -12.12 -13.44 8.52
C TRP A 178 -11.87 -12.25 9.45
N TYR A 179 -12.88 -11.83 10.23
CA TYR A 179 -12.73 -10.74 11.18
C TYR A 179 -11.59 -11.00 12.17
N PHE A 180 -11.60 -12.18 12.80
CA PHE A 180 -10.62 -12.54 13.82
C PHE A 180 -9.24 -12.88 13.25
N ALA A 181 -9.18 -13.44 12.04
CA ALA A 181 -7.92 -13.87 11.41
C ALA A 181 -7.20 -12.74 10.66
N LEU A 182 -7.94 -11.83 10.02
CA LEU A 182 -7.40 -10.85 9.07
C LEU A 182 -7.88 -9.43 9.35
N ALA A 183 -9.19 -9.17 9.43
CA ALA A 183 -9.70 -7.80 9.40
C ALA A 183 -9.20 -6.95 10.58
N LYS A 184 -9.18 -7.50 11.79
CA LYS A 184 -8.71 -6.78 12.99
C LYS A 184 -7.22 -6.37 12.90
N LYS A 185 -6.42 -7.07 12.09
CA LYS A 185 -4.99 -6.77 11.92
C LYS A 185 -4.79 -5.41 11.25
N GLN A 186 -5.68 -5.00 10.34
CA GLN A 186 -5.54 -3.71 9.64
C GLN A 186 -5.77 -2.53 10.58
N ALA A 187 -6.80 -2.60 11.41
CA ALA A 187 -7.04 -1.58 12.44
C ALA A 187 -5.88 -1.50 13.45
N ALA A 188 -5.32 -2.66 13.85
CA ALA A 188 -4.16 -2.71 14.72
C ALA A 188 -2.90 -2.10 14.07
N TYR A 189 -2.65 -2.39 12.80
CA TYR A 189 -1.53 -1.85 12.03
C TYR A 189 -1.63 -0.32 11.90
N ILE A 190 -2.79 0.20 11.51
CA ILE A 190 -2.99 1.67 11.42
C ILE A 190 -2.72 2.34 12.77
N LYS A 191 -3.16 1.75 13.88
CA LYS A 191 -2.91 2.31 15.21
C LYS A 191 -1.43 2.26 15.59
N LYS A 192 -0.74 1.16 15.31
CA LYS A 192 0.65 0.92 15.71
C LYS A 192 1.64 1.66 14.80
N GLU A 193 1.60 1.35 13.51
CA GLU A 193 2.58 1.83 12.54
C GLU A 193 2.28 3.25 12.09
N LEU A 194 0.99 3.57 11.90
CA LEU A 194 0.59 4.88 11.37
C LEU A 194 0.18 5.86 12.47
N ARG A 195 0.21 5.44 13.73
CA ARG A 195 -0.28 6.23 14.88
C ARG A 195 -1.71 6.76 14.68
N GLY A 196 -2.52 6.03 13.91
CA GLY A 196 -3.89 6.43 13.55
C GLY A 196 -4.00 7.44 12.40
N GLN A 197 -2.89 7.83 11.77
CA GLN A 197 -2.86 8.85 10.72
C GLN A 197 -2.99 8.22 9.33
N TYR A 198 -4.07 8.56 8.63
CA TYR A 198 -4.34 8.20 7.24
C TYR A 198 -5.37 9.17 6.65
N GLN A 199 -5.31 9.39 5.34
CA GLN A 199 -6.34 10.17 4.64
C GLN A 199 -7.51 9.24 4.30
N LYS A 200 -8.74 9.68 4.58
CA LYS A 200 -9.93 8.85 4.41
C LYS A 200 -10.42 8.90 2.97
N LYS A 201 -10.50 7.74 2.31
CA LYS A 201 -11.18 7.59 1.02
C LYS A 201 -12.71 7.67 1.18
N GLY A 202 -13.36 8.24 0.18
CA GLY A 202 -14.83 8.30 0.11
C GLY A 202 -15.47 6.95 -0.20
N TRP A 203 -16.71 6.73 0.26
CA TRP A 203 -17.41 5.45 0.11
C TRP A 203 -18.26 5.31 -1.16
N GLY A 204 -18.53 6.41 -1.88
CA GLY A 204 -19.49 6.41 -2.99
C GLY A 204 -19.19 5.37 -4.07
N ILE A 205 -17.93 5.25 -4.48
CA ILE A 205 -17.52 4.30 -5.53
C ILE A 205 -17.69 2.84 -5.08
N PRO A 206 -17.10 2.38 -3.96
CA PRO A 206 -17.32 1.01 -3.48
C PRO A 206 -18.80 0.64 -3.29
N MET A 207 -19.59 1.56 -2.75
CA MET A 207 -21.03 1.34 -2.52
C MET A 207 -21.77 1.19 -3.85
N GLY A 208 -21.54 2.12 -4.80
CA GLY A 208 -22.18 2.10 -6.10
C GLY A 208 -21.88 0.82 -6.88
N ILE A 209 -20.61 0.39 -6.92
CA ILE A 209 -20.20 -0.86 -7.58
C ILE A 209 -20.90 -2.07 -6.93
N THR A 210 -20.91 -2.14 -5.61
CA THR A 210 -21.50 -3.28 -4.89
C THR A 210 -23.00 -3.39 -5.13
N ILE A 211 -23.71 -2.26 -5.10
CA ILE A 211 -25.15 -2.21 -5.40
C ILE A 211 -25.40 -2.63 -6.85
N LEU A 212 -24.64 -2.11 -7.81
CA LEU A 212 -24.81 -2.42 -9.23
C LEU A 212 -24.57 -3.91 -9.52
N VAL A 213 -23.52 -4.51 -8.93
CA VAL A 213 -23.26 -5.96 -9.03
C VAL A 213 -24.41 -6.76 -8.41
N GLY A 214 -24.90 -6.36 -7.23
CA GLY A 214 -26.03 -7.00 -6.58
C GLY A 214 -27.31 -6.97 -7.42
N LEU A 215 -27.64 -5.82 -8.01
CA LEU A 215 -28.78 -5.68 -8.92
C LEU A 215 -28.61 -6.55 -10.18
N GLY A 216 -27.40 -6.61 -10.74
CA GLY A 216 -27.09 -7.47 -11.88
C GLY A 216 -27.30 -8.96 -11.57
N LEU A 217 -26.88 -9.42 -10.39
CA LEU A 217 -27.10 -10.81 -9.96
C LEU A 217 -28.60 -11.11 -9.76
N ILE A 218 -29.36 -10.18 -9.17
CA ILE A 218 -30.81 -10.34 -9.02
C ILE A 218 -31.50 -10.43 -10.38
N LEU A 219 -31.15 -9.55 -11.32
CA LEU A 219 -31.70 -9.56 -12.68
C LEU A 219 -31.38 -10.88 -13.39
N LEU A 220 -30.14 -11.37 -13.27
CA LEU A 220 -29.73 -12.66 -13.83
C LEU A 220 -30.60 -13.80 -13.30
N LEU A 221 -30.87 -13.84 -11.99
CA LEU A 221 -31.73 -14.86 -11.38
C LEU A 221 -33.18 -14.80 -11.90
N ILE A 222 -33.72 -13.59 -12.08
CA ILE A 222 -35.07 -13.40 -12.65
C ILE A 222 -35.12 -13.95 -14.08
N VAL A 223 -34.13 -13.63 -14.92
CA VAL A 223 -34.05 -14.11 -16.30
C VAL A 223 -33.92 -15.64 -16.35
N LEU A 224 -33.00 -16.23 -15.56
CA LEU A 224 -32.83 -17.68 -15.51
C LEU A 224 -34.12 -18.39 -15.05
N SER A 225 -34.80 -17.83 -14.05
CA SER A 225 -36.07 -18.37 -13.56
C SER A 225 -37.18 -18.31 -14.62
N ALA A 226 -37.21 -17.25 -15.44
CA ALA A 226 -38.16 -17.13 -16.55
C ALA A 226 -37.86 -18.16 -17.65
N LEU A 227 -36.59 -18.36 -18.01
CA LEU A 227 -36.17 -19.33 -19.01
C LEU A 227 -36.50 -20.78 -18.60
N VAL A 228 -36.25 -21.13 -17.33
CA VAL A 228 -36.60 -22.46 -16.79
C VAL A 228 -38.10 -22.71 -16.81
N LYS A 229 -38.94 -21.69 -16.60
CA LYS A 229 -40.40 -21.81 -16.67
C LYS A 229 -40.94 -21.93 -18.10
N SER A 230 -40.17 -21.50 -19.10
CA SER A 230 -40.55 -21.53 -20.51
C SER A 230 -40.06 -22.77 -21.28
N ALA A 231 -39.23 -23.61 -20.65
CA ALA A 231 -38.70 -24.86 -21.21
C ALA A 231 -39.52 -26.06 -20.72
#